data_AF-A0A3R6SNC5-F1
#
_entry.id   AF-A0A3R6SNC5-F1
#
_cell.length_a   1.000
_cell.length_b   1.000
_cell.length_c   1.000
_cell.angle_alpha   90.00
_cell.angle_beta   90.00
_cell.angle_gamma   90.00
#
_symmetry.space_group_name_H-M   'P 1'
#
loop_
_entity.id
_entity.type
_entity.pdbx_description
1 polymer ?
#
loop_
_entity_poly.entity_id
_entity_poly.type
_entity_poly.pdbx_seq_one_letter_code
_entity_poly.pdbx_strand_id
1 'polypeptide(L)'
;MKYYDNVKIYITYLRNKWRSCLLKIYKYIDGKCNASGPEVKMLREKAGLSQEQLAAKLQLAGLNLNQKAISRIETGERIVADYELITLAEVLDATVNELLRI
;
A
#
# COMPACT_ATOMS: atom_id res chain seq x y z
N MET A 1 27.05 -37.66 -7.99
CA MET A 1 26.25 -36.78 -8.89
C MET A 1 24.76 -36.73 -8.52
N LYS A 2 24.02 -37.85 -8.55
CA LYS A 2 22.54 -37.87 -8.36
C LYS A 2 21.98 -37.24 -7.05
N TYR A 3 22.75 -37.22 -5.97
CA TYR A 3 22.29 -36.65 -4.68
C TYR A 3 22.15 -35.11 -4.74
N TYR A 4 23.09 -34.42 -5.40
CA TYR A 4 23.05 -32.96 -5.52
C TYR A 4 21.92 -32.48 -6.44
N ASP A 5 21.59 -33.25 -7.48
CA ASP A 5 20.47 -32.95 -8.39
C ASP A 5 19.12 -33.06 -7.66
N ASN A 6 18.95 -34.08 -6.82
CA ASN A 6 17.75 -34.26 -6.01
C ASN A 6 17.54 -33.13 -4.98
N VAL A 7 18.63 -32.63 -4.38
CA VAL A 7 18.58 -31.48 -3.46
C VAL A 7 18.17 -30.21 -4.21
N LYS A 8 18.68 -29.97 -5.43
CA LYS A 8 18.27 -28.84 -6.27
C LYS A 8 16.80 -28.90 -6.67
N ILE A 9 16.30 -30.09 -7.02
CA ILE A 9 14.89 -30.31 -7.35
C ILE A 9 14.01 -30.04 -6.13
N TYR A 10 14.40 -30.52 -4.95
CA TYR A 10 13.65 -30.33 -3.72
C TYR A 10 13.62 -28.85 -3.27
N ILE A 11 14.75 -28.14 -3.37
CA ILE A 11 14.82 -26.69 -3.12
C ILE A 11 13.93 -25.92 -4.11
N THR A 12 13.95 -26.29 -5.38
CA THR A 12 13.11 -25.68 -6.43
C THR A 12 11.62 -25.96 -6.17
N TYR A 13 11.27 -27.18 -5.77
CA TYR A 13 9.91 -27.57 -5.39
C TYR A 13 9.43 -26.78 -4.18
N LEU A 14 10.22 -26.69 -3.11
CA LEU A 14 9.88 -25.88 -1.94
C LEU A 14 9.70 -24.42 -2.37
N ARG A 15 10.64 -23.83 -3.11
CA ARG A 15 10.56 -22.44 -3.57
C ARG A 15 9.31 -22.15 -4.43
N ASN A 16 8.86 -23.12 -5.22
CA ASN A 16 7.62 -23.00 -6.01
C ASN A 16 6.35 -23.33 -5.21
N LYS A 17 6.41 -24.21 -4.21
CA LYS A 17 5.30 -24.54 -3.30
C LYS A 17 5.01 -23.39 -2.33
N TRP A 18 6.05 -22.76 -1.79
CA TRP A 18 5.94 -21.58 -0.92
C TRP A 18 5.61 -20.30 -1.69
N ARG A 19 5.76 -20.29 -3.02
CA ARG A 19 5.19 -19.23 -3.90
C ARG A 19 3.65 -19.19 -3.84
N SER A 20 3.00 -20.31 -3.51
CA SER A 20 1.54 -20.41 -3.36
C SER A 20 1.03 -19.99 -1.96
N CYS A 21 1.92 -19.96 -0.96
CA CYS A 21 1.65 -19.37 0.37
C CYS A 21 2.04 -17.89 0.44
N LEU A 22 2.24 -17.21 -0.69
CA LEU A 22 2.21 -15.75 -0.71
C LEU A 22 0.85 -15.33 -0.16
N LEU A 23 0.84 -14.57 0.95
CA LEU A 23 -0.32 -13.84 1.44
C LEU A 23 -1.14 -13.35 0.25
N LYS A 24 -2.33 -13.92 0.05
CA LYS A 24 -3.31 -13.38 -0.90
C LYS A 24 -3.67 -12.02 -0.36
N ILE A 25 -3.00 -10.98 -0.85
CA ILE A 25 -3.38 -9.60 -0.56
C ILE A 25 -4.81 -9.47 -1.09
N TYR A 26 -5.77 -9.40 -0.18
CA TYR A 26 -7.19 -9.34 -0.53
C TYR A 26 -7.43 -8.03 -1.24
N LYS A 27 -7.80 -8.14 -2.52
CA LYS A 27 -8.25 -7.00 -3.29
C LYS A 27 -9.68 -6.66 -2.84
N TYR A 28 -9.87 -5.41 -2.47
CA TYR A 28 -11.14 -4.71 -2.47
C TYR A 28 -11.73 -4.66 -3.90
N ILE A 29 -12.92 -4.08 -4.02
CA ILE A 29 -13.67 -3.90 -5.27
C ILE A 29 -12.77 -3.40 -6.41
N ASP A 30 -13.02 -3.89 -7.63
CA ASP A 30 -12.30 -3.56 -8.87
C ASP A 30 -10.79 -3.84 -8.84
N GLY A 31 -10.36 -4.76 -7.97
CA GLY A 31 -8.99 -5.21 -7.92
C GLY A 31 -8.03 -4.26 -7.18
N LYS A 32 -8.56 -3.23 -6.53
CA LYS A 32 -7.82 -2.30 -5.67
C LYS A 32 -7.63 -2.90 -4.28
N CYS A 33 -6.69 -2.39 -3.49
CA CYS A 33 -6.40 -2.85 -2.14
C CYS A 33 -6.90 -1.87 -1.06
N ASN A 34 -7.41 -0.70 -1.48
CA ASN A 34 -7.97 0.30 -0.58
C ASN A 34 -9.12 1.06 -1.28
N ALA A 35 -9.98 1.67 -0.47
CA ALA A 35 -11.07 2.53 -0.93
C ALA A 35 -10.66 4.02 -1.00
N SER A 36 -9.71 4.45 -0.17
CA SER A 36 -9.38 5.86 0.06
C SER A 36 -8.43 6.49 -0.96
N GLY A 37 -7.70 5.69 -1.74
CA GLY A 37 -6.68 6.15 -2.68
C GLY A 37 -7.12 7.26 -3.63
N PRO A 38 -8.28 7.13 -4.30
CA PRO A 38 -8.80 8.18 -5.16
C PRO A 38 -9.05 9.51 -4.45
N GLU A 39 -9.51 9.49 -3.19
CA GLU A 39 -9.77 10.71 -2.43
C GLU A 39 -8.47 11.34 -1.91
N VAL A 40 -7.55 10.51 -1.41
CA VAL A 40 -6.20 10.95 -1.02
C VAL A 40 -5.52 11.71 -2.16
N LYS A 41 -5.61 11.17 -3.39
CA LYS A 41 -5.07 11.83 -4.59
C LYS A 41 -5.73 13.20 -4.82
N MET A 42 -7.06 13.24 -4.78
CA MET A 42 -7.82 14.46 -5.04
C MET A 42 -7.50 15.57 -4.04
N LEU A 43 -7.51 15.24 -2.75
CA LEU A 43 -7.21 16.19 -1.66
C LEU A 43 -5.75 16.65 -1.72
N ARG A 44 -4.80 15.75 -2.01
CA ARG A 44 -3.40 16.10 -2.23
C ARG A 44 -3.25 17.13 -3.36
N GLU A 45 -3.90 16.89 -4.50
CA GLU A 45 -3.85 17.78 -5.67
C GLU A 45 -4.52 19.13 -5.37
N LYS A 46 -5.64 19.12 -4.65
CA LYS A 46 -6.32 20.33 -4.17
C LYS A 46 -5.43 21.15 -3.22
N ALA A 47 -4.62 20.50 -2.39
CA ALA A 47 -3.65 21.14 -1.52
C ALA A 47 -2.36 21.58 -2.27
N GLY A 48 -2.25 21.33 -3.57
CA GLY A 48 -1.07 21.69 -4.38
C GLY A 48 0.18 20.91 -4.03
N LEU A 49 0.06 19.72 -3.44
CA LEU A 49 1.19 18.91 -2.97
C LEU A 49 1.61 17.88 -4.02
N SER A 50 2.92 17.70 -4.22
CA SER A 50 3.47 16.50 -4.85
C SER A 50 3.32 15.29 -3.92
N GLN A 51 3.48 14.08 -4.46
CA GLN A 51 3.45 12.87 -3.65
C GLN A 51 4.65 12.80 -2.67
N GLU A 52 5.82 13.31 -3.06
CA GLU A 52 6.97 13.48 -2.17
C GLU A 52 6.68 14.47 -1.03
N GLN A 53 6.00 15.58 -1.32
CA GLN A 53 5.64 16.56 -0.31
C GLN A 53 4.62 16.01 0.69
N LEU A 54 3.63 15.25 0.22
CA LEU A 54 2.70 14.55 1.11
C LEU A 54 3.44 13.52 1.96
N ALA A 55 4.34 12.72 1.38
CA ALA A 55 5.16 11.76 2.12
C ALA A 55 5.98 12.45 3.22
N ALA A 56 6.63 13.58 2.91
CA ALA A 56 7.38 14.35 3.90
C ALA A 56 6.50 14.87 5.04
N LYS A 57 5.29 15.38 4.74
CA LYS A 57 4.33 15.80 5.78
C LYS A 57 3.88 14.65 6.66
N LEU A 58 3.59 13.48 6.08
CA LEU A 58 3.19 12.29 6.84
C LEU A 58 4.33 11.79 7.73
N GLN A 59 5.57 11.82 7.24
CA GLN A 59 6.75 11.48 8.04
C GLN A 59 6.90 12.41 9.26
N LEU A 60 6.69 13.70 9.09
CA LEU A 60 6.68 14.67 10.19
C LEU A 60 5.54 14.43 11.19
N ALA A 61 4.41 13.88 10.73
CA ALA A 61 3.30 13.45 11.57
C ALA A 61 3.52 12.06 12.21
N GLY A 62 4.70 11.47 12.07
CA GLY A 62 5.05 10.16 12.64
C GLY A 62 4.68 8.95 11.77
N LEU A 63 4.11 9.17 10.59
CA LEU A 63 3.79 8.12 9.64
C LEU A 63 4.87 8.00 8.56
N ASN A 64 5.76 7.02 8.73
CA ASN A 64 6.90 6.82 7.83
C ASN A 64 6.51 6.18 6.49
N LEU A 65 5.94 6.98 5.59
CA LEU A 65 5.66 6.61 4.19
C LEU A 65 6.59 7.37 3.24
N ASN A 66 7.00 6.70 2.16
CA ASN A 66 7.74 7.34 1.07
C ASN A 66 6.80 7.62 -0.11
N GLN A 67 7.27 8.40 -1.09
CA GLN A 67 6.46 8.73 -2.26
C GLN A 67 5.91 7.49 -2.99
N LYS A 68 6.69 6.41 -3.12
CA LYS A 68 6.23 5.18 -3.77
C LYS A 68 5.07 4.53 -3.02
N ALA A 69 5.06 4.60 -1.69
CA ALA A 69 3.95 4.15 -0.88
C ALA A 69 2.70 5.01 -1.13
N ILE A 70 2.85 6.33 -1.19
CA ILE A 70 1.76 7.27 -1.53
C ILE A 70 1.19 6.98 -2.92
N SER A 71 2.06 6.83 -3.94
CA SER A 71 1.65 6.46 -5.30
C SER A 71 0.82 5.17 -5.32
N ARG A 72 1.25 4.13 -4.60
CA ARG A 72 0.51 2.86 -4.48
C ARG A 72 -0.78 2.97 -3.68
N ILE A 73 -0.86 3.89 -2.72
CA ILE A 73 -2.12 4.20 -2.03
C ILE A 73 -3.09 4.81 -3.05
N GLU A 74 -2.67 5.85 -3.78
CA GLU A 74 -3.49 6.57 -4.76
C GLU A 74 -3.99 5.67 -5.91
N THR A 75 -3.17 4.72 -6.36
CA THR A 75 -3.56 3.76 -7.42
C THR A 75 -4.34 2.56 -6.90
N GLY A 76 -4.44 2.36 -5.58
CA GLY A 76 -5.08 1.18 -5.01
C GLY A 76 -4.20 -0.08 -5.04
N GLU A 77 -2.89 0.04 -5.25
CA GLU A 77 -1.95 -1.10 -5.28
C GLU A 77 -1.43 -1.49 -3.88
N ARG A 78 -1.89 -0.81 -2.82
CA ARG A 78 -1.49 -1.06 -1.43
C ARG A 78 -2.69 -0.94 -0.49
N ILE A 79 -2.74 -1.80 0.53
CA ILE A 79 -3.67 -1.68 1.65
C ILE A 79 -3.28 -0.46 2.49
N VAL A 80 -4.27 0.34 2.87
CA VAL A 80 -4.11 1.43 3.84
C VAL A 80 -4.62 0.90 5.18
N ALA A 81 -3.77 0.92 6.20
CA ALA A 81 -4.20 0.56 7.55
C ALA A 81 -5.06 1.67 8.17
N ASP A 82 -5.88 1.34 9.15
CA ASP A 82 -6.76 2.27 9.85
C ASP A 82 -6.00 3.46 10.48
N TYR A 83 -4.88 3.21 11.13
CA TYR A 83 -4.04 4.28 11.70
C TYR A 83 -3.43 5.19 10.63
N GLU A 84 -3.10 4.65 9.44
CA GLU A 84 -2.61 5.46 8.32
C GLU A 84 -3.72 6.37 7.78
N LEU A 85 -4.96 5.86 7.77
CA LEU A 85 -6.13 6.62 7.34
C LEU A 85 -6.41 7.80 8.26
N ILE A 86 -6.25 7.63 9.57
CA ILE A 86 -6.36 8.71 10.55
C ILE A 86 -5.32 9.80 10.29
N THR A 87 -4.03 9.44 10.17
CA THR A 87 -2.97 10.43 9.91
C THR A 87 -3.11 11.09 8.54
N LEU A 88 -3.58 10.36 7.52
CA LEU A 88 -3.88 10.94 6.21
C LEU A 88 -4.96 12.02 6.31
N ALA A 89 -6.02 11.77 7.08
CA ALA A 89 -7.11 12.71 7.28
C ALA A 89 -6.59 13.99 7.97
N GLU A 90 -5.80 13.84 9.03
CA GLU A 90 -5.17 14.95 9.75
C GLU A 90 -4.25 15.80 8.84
N VAL A 91 -3.36 15.16 8.08
CA VAL A 91 -2.38 15.87 7.23
C VAL A 91 -3.02 16.55 6.02
N LEU A 92 -4.12 16.00 5.50
CA LEU A 92 -4.85 16.54 4.35
C LEU A 92 -5.97 17.51 4.76
N ASP A 93 -6.10 17.82 6.05
CA ASP A 93 -7.18 18.67 6.59
C ASP A 93 -8.57 18.18 6.16
N ALA A 94 -8.82 16.89 6.36
CA ALA A 94 -10.05 16.20 5.99
C ALA A 94 -10.49 15.24 7.10
N THR A 95 -11.70 14.71 6.96
CA THR A 95 -12.24 13.65 7.81
C THR A 95 -12.00 12.27 7.21
N VAL A 96 -11.99 11.23 8.06
CA VAL A 96 -11.92 9.84 7.59
C VAL A 96 -13.11 9.49 6.69
N ASN A 97 -14.29 10.05 6.97
CA ASN A 97 -15.49 9.89 6.15
C ASN A 97 -15.31 10.44 4.74
N GLU A 98 -14.72 11.63 4.60
CA GLU A 98 -14.37 12.18 3.29
C GLU A 98 -13.43 11.23 2.55
N LEU A 99 -12.36 10.75 3.20
CA LEU A 99 -11.41 9.79 2.60
C LEU A 99 -12.07 8.48 2.14
N LEU A 100 -13.11 8.02 2.84
CA LEU A 100 -13.82 6.77 2.52
C LEU A 100 -15.07 6.96 1.65
N ARG A 101 -15.51 8.22 1.46
CA ARG A 101 -16.74 8.59 0.74
C ARG A 101 -18.00 7.96 1.35
N ILE A 102 -18.09 8.00 2.68
CA ILE A 102 -19.20 7.46 3.47
C ILE A 102 -19.80 8.47 4.44
#